data_AF-A0A9P9ITG8-F1
#
_entry.id   AF-A0A9P9ITG8-F1
#
_cell.length_a   1.000
_cell.length_b   1.000
_cell.length_c   1.000
_cell.angle_alpha   90.00
_cell.angle_beta   90.00
_cell.angle_gamma   90.00
#
_symmetry.space_group_name_H-M   'P 1'
#
loop_
_entity.id
_entity.type
_entity.pdbx_description
1 polymer ?
#
loop_
_entity_poly.entity_id
_entity_poly.type
_entity_poly.pdbx_seq_one_letter_code
_entity_poly.pdbx_strand_id
1 'polypeptide(L)'
;MDYLFDLPASPVAYCGCQINSPSSPSDDGNTSGGVSIYTAFSSSTTLHEPPDEFGFDEDYSEFQPVPDNYFETDKLDDRAVNSYSVPGTLRKPVDSQYKKSLDYLHYLEKKVKGKALYLAPVTAPQNVLQLGAETCKWAIDVADQFPSASVRAIDPNPLLPPSLVPVNLETEFEYDEGSWAEDEVGYDLIFIKGLQCSKETPRLLENISKRLHPGAFVELTWIVPRPTELNPRWLQWEQLRDRIRIKTGRQVNPADGICRLIKDVGLEHVKSESIPFRMEDVEGDHSEVLGTQHYDIYGEILLPIFEVLNWGVKDIRELAAGMQLELPNMQFER
;
A
#
# COMPACT_ATOMS: atom_id res chain seq x y z
N MET A 1 -38.31 -0.78 32.12
CA MET A 1 -37.33 -1.56 32.91
C MET A 1 -35.98 -1.00 32.56
N ASP A 2 -35.63 0.04 33.30
CA ASP A 2 -34.37 0.76 33.24
C ASP A 2 -33.28 -0.10 33.88
N TYR A 3 -32.08 -0.10 33.29
CA TYR A 3 -30.85 -0.36 34.01
C TYR A 3 -29.84 0.70 33.62
N LEU A 4 -29.91 1.82 34.34
CA LEU A 4 -28.76 2.68 34.64
C LEU A 4 -27.78 1.89 35.51
N PHE A 5 -26.49 1.98 35.20
CA PHE A 5 -25.44 1.86 36.20
C PHE A 5 -24.63 3.14 36.19
N ASP A 6 -24.54 3.74 37.36
CA ASP A 6 -23.95 5.03 37.63
C ASP A 6 -22.88 4.84 38.73
N LEU A 7 -21.78 5.60 38.59
CA LEU A 7 -20.84 6.09 39.61
C LEU A 7 -19.70 5.17 40.14
N PRO A 8 -18.55 5.75 40.62
CA PRO A 8 -18.41 7.12 41.12
C PRO A 8 -17.22 7.97 40.66
N ALA A 9 -17.39 9.27 40.87
CA ALA A 9 -16.38 10.32 40.80
C ALA A 9 -15.84 10.73 42.20
N SER A 10 -14.66 11.38 42.17
CA SER A 10 -14.07 12.34 43.15
C SER A 10 -13.17 11.79 44.28
N PRO A 11 -12.31 12.63 44.92
CA PRO A 11 -11.50 13.79 44.45
C PRO A 11 -10.06 13.81 45.09
N VAL A 12 -9.39 14.99 45.03
CA VAL A 12 -8.25 15.52 45.84
C VAL A 12 -6.87 15.47 45.14
N ALA A 13 -5.96 16.46 45.18
CA ALA A 13 -5.95 17.94 45.12
C ALA A 13 -4.45 18.40 45.09
N TYR A 14 -4.15 19.40 44.26
CA TYR A 14 -3.08 20.44 44.31
C TYR A 14 -1.72 20.27 45.04
N CYS A 15 -0.64 20.51 44.29
CA CYS A 15 0.43 21.52 44.52
C CYS A 15 1.30 21.54 43.23
N GLY A 16 1.59 22.60 42.47
CA GLY A 16 1.79 24.01 42.78
C GLY A 16 3.28 24.34 42.62
N CYS A 17 3.78 24.57 41.38
CA CYS A 17 4.80 25.57 41.03
C CYS A 17 5.19 25.54 39.55
N GLN A 18 5.58 26.71 39.07
CA GLN A 18 5.68 27.15 37.68
C GLN A 18 7.17 27.26 37.26
N ILE A 19 7.43 27.14 35.96
CA ILE A 19 8.56 27.69 35.17
C ILE A 19 9.85 26.84 35.06
N ASN A 20 9.97 26.09 33.96
CA ASN A 20 10.97 26.27 32.88
C ASN A 20 10.95 25.07 31.90
N SER A 21 10.78 25.33 30.60
CA SER A 21 11.04 24.38 29.51
C SER A 21 12.55 24.02 29.43
N PRO A 22 13.02 23.05 28.60
CA PRO A 22 12.29 22.13 27.70
C PRO A 22 12.74 20.64 27.78
N SER A 23 11.79 19.70 27.66
CA SER A 23 12.01 18.35 27.10
C SER A 23 10.70 17.55 27.07
N SER A 24 10.26 17.16 25.88
CA SER A 24 9.25 16.09 25.62
C SER A 24 9.74 14.73 26.18
N PRO A 25 8.98 13.61 26.19
CA PRO A 25 7.72 13.33 25.47
C PRO A 25 6.65 12.46 26.19
N SER A 26 5.39 12.58 25.78
CA SER A 26 4.36 11.50 25.82
C SER A 26 3.12 12.03 25.08
N ASP A 27 2.89 11.65 23.83
CA ASP A 27 2.15 10.44 23.42
C ASP A 27 0.66 10.58 23.75
N ASP A 28 -0.12 10.96 22.72
CA ASP A 28 -1.56 10.80 22.60
C ASP A 28 -1.97 11.26 21.19
N GLY A 29 -2.38 10.33 20.32
CA GLY A 29 -3.07 10.69 19.08
C GLY A 29 -2.78 9.79 17.88
N ASN A 30 -3.53 8.69 17.80
CA ASN A 30 -3.70 7.84 16.64
C ASN A 30 -4.02 8.65 15.35
N THR A 31 -3.03 8.92 14.51
CA THR A 31 -3.22 9.42 13.14
C THR A 31 -2.47 8.53 12.16
N SER A 32 -3.23 7.80 11.36
CA SER A 32 -2.80 7.10 10.14
C SER A 32 -2.37 8.12 9.08
N GLY A 33 -1.26 8.80 9.35
CA GLY A 33 -0.52 9.66 8.42
C GLY A 33 -0.15 8.88 7.16
N GLY A 34 -0.57 9.30 5.97
CA GLY A 34 0.12 8.90 4.74
C GLY A 34 1.61 9.27 4.85
N VAL A 35 2.52 8.36 4.46
CA VAL A 35 3.96 8.53 4.70
C VAL A 35 4.81 8.02 3.55
N SER A 36 5.76 8.84 3.10
CA SER A 36 6.97 8.40 2.39
C SER A 36 8.12 8.15 3.35
N ILE A 37 8.65 6.94 3.35
CA ILE A 37 9.93 6.63 3.99
C ILE A 37 11.02 6.52 2.94
N TYR A 38 12.20 7.09 3.21
CA TYR A 38 13.43 6.96 2.44
C TYR A 38 14.53 6.44 3.33
N THR A 39 15.38 5.54 2.83
CA THR A 39 16.48 4.99 3.62
C THR A 39 17.76 4.85 2.83
N ALA A 40 18.91 4.89 3.50
CA ALA A 40 20.19 4.48 2.93
C ALA A 40 20.89 3.48 3.85
N PHE A 41 21.56 2.47 3.28
CA PHE A 41 22.31 1.44 4.01
C PHE A 41 23.82 1.75 4.04
N SER A 42 24.42 1.64 5.22
CA SER A 42 25.87 1.67 5.53
C SER A 42 26.03 0.70 6.72
N SER A 43 26.89 -0.32 6.79
CA SER A 43 28.28 -0.47 6.37
C SER A 43 28.80 -1.90 6.57
N SER A 44 29.90 -2.22 5.87
CA SER A 44 31.03 -3.11 6.21
C SER A 44 30.77 -4.43 6.95
N THR A 45 30.84 -5.55 6.23
CA THR A 45 31.47 -6.78 6.75
C THR A 45 32.16 -7.53 5.61
N THR A 46 33.35 -8.03 5.90
CA THR A 46 34.33 -8.68 5.01
C THR A 46 33.74 -9.76 4.09
N LEU A 47 34.04 -9.62 2.80
CA LEU A 47 33.83 -10.63 1.75
C LEU A 47 34.48 -11.95 2.16
N HIS A 48 33.67 -13.00 2.29
CA HIS A 48 34.17 -14.37 2.27
C HIS A 48 34.20 -14.81 0.80
N GLU A 49 35.36 -15.25 0.31
CA GLU A 49 35.49 -15.79 -1.05
C GLU A 49 34.53 -16.97 -1.25
N PRO A 50 33.86 -17.10 -2.40
CA PRO A 50 33.02 -18.25 -2.69
C PRO A 50 33.91 -19.47 -2.96
N PRO A 51 33.55 -20.68 -2.49
CA PRO A 51 34.26 -21.89 -2.86
C PRO A 51 33.98 -22.23 -4.34
N ASP A 52 35.06 -22.55 -5.05
CA ASP A 52 35.07 -23.12 -6.39
C ASP A 52 34.40 -24.51 -6.39
N GLU A 53 33.23 -24.66 -7.03
CA GLU A 53 32.79 -25.84 -7.80
C GLU A 53 31.35 -25.61 -8.31
N PHE A 54 31.22 -25.12 -9.54
CA PHE A 54 29.94 -24.97 -10.24
C PHE A 54 29.47 -26.30 -10.82
N GLY A 55 28.55 -26.96 -10.14
CA GLY A 55 27.57 -27.84 -10.78
C GLY A 55 26.42 -26.99 -11.30
N PHE A 56 26.23 -26.94 -12.62
CA PHE A 56 24.99 -26.40 -13.20
C PHE A 56 23.88 -27.43 -12.97
N ASP A 57 23.11 -27.29 -11.91
CA ASP A 57 21.76 -27.84 -11.87
C ASP A 57 20.82 -26.82 -12.55
N GLU A 58 20.40 -27.17 -13.77
CA GLU A 58 19.26 -26.55 -14.44
C GLU A 58 17.97 -26.86 -13.64
N ASP A 59 17.07 -25.88 -13.57
CA ASP A 59 15.71 -25.92 -12.98
C ASP A 59 15.55 -25.81 -11.46
N TYR A 60 15.73 -24.60 -10.92
CA TYR A 60 14.88 -24.09 -9.83
C TYR A 60 14.52 -22.60 -10.07
N SER A 61 13.54 -22.36 -10.94
CA SER A 61 12.75 -21.13 -10.86
C SER A 61 11.69 -21.34 -9.79
N GLU A 62 11.88 -20.75 -8.60
CA GLU A 62 10.91 -20.80 -7.50
C GLU A 62 9.60 -20.03 -7.82
N PHE A 63 9.60 -19.28 -8.93
CA PHE A 63 8.47 -18.52 -9.43
C PHE A 63 7.46 -19.43 -10.16
N GLN A 64 6.22 -19.47 -9.65
CA GLN A 64 5.12 -20.10 -10.36
C GLN A 64 4.62 -19.15 -11.45
N PRO A 65 4.56 -19.58 -12.72
CA PRO A 65 3.93 -18.76 -13.76
C PRO A 65 2.48 -18.51 -13.38
N VAL A 66 1.96 -17.33 -13.74
CA VAL A 66 0.54 -17.01 -13.61
C VAL A 66 -0.26 -18.15 -14.26
N PRO A 67 -1.15 -18.86 -13.54
CA PRO A 67 -1.94 -19.93 -14.12
C PRO A 67 -2.65 -19.43 -15.38
N ASP A 68 -2.72 -20.25 -16.43
CA ASP A 68 -3.36 -19.86 -17.70
C ASP A 68 -4.80 -19.34 -17.51
N ASN A 69 -5.50 -19.86 -16.49
CA ASN A 69 -6.86 -19.50 -16.14
C ASN A 69 -6.97 -18.37 -15.10
N TYR A 70 -5.87 -17.77 -14.65
CA TYR A 70 -5.90 -16.73 -13.62
C TYR A 70 -6.72 -15.50 -14.06
N PHE A 71 -6.67 -15.16 -15.35
CA PHE A 71 -7.43 -14.06 -15.92
C PHE A 71 -8.88 -14.43 -16.30
N GLU A 72 -9.34 -15.65 -15.99
CA GLU A 72 -10.75 -16.00 -16.07
C GLU A 72 -11.54 -15.27 -14.99
N THR A 73 -12.71 -14.74 -15.37
CA THR A 73 -13.51 -13.90 -14.49
C THR A 73 -14.89 -14.46 -14.24
N ASP A 74 -15.30 -14.47 -12.98
CA ASP A 74 -16.68 -14.63 -12.55
C ASP A 74 -17.36 -13.26 -12.45
N LYS A 75 -18.68 -13.30 -12.23
CA LYS A 75 -19.47 -12.11 -11.96
C LYS A 75 -20.00 -12.12 -10.52
N LEU A 76 -19.72 -11.05 -9.78
CA LEU A 76 -20.34 -10.77 -8.49
C LEU A 76 -21.14 -9.47 -8.61
N ASP A 77 -22.47 -9.56 -8.49
CA ASP A 77 -23.38 -8.46 -8.81
C ASP A 77 -23.22 -7.99 -10.27
N ASP A 78 -22.76 -6.75 -10.49
CA ASP A 78 -22.41 -6.17 -11.79
C ASP A 78 -20.89 -6.11 -12.04
N ARG A 79 -20.07 -6.63 -11.12
CA ARG A 79 -18.61 -6.54 -11.14
C ARG A 79 -17.98 -7.82 -11.69
N ALA A 80 -16.91 -7.68 -12.46
CA ALA A 80 -16.08 -8.82 -12.85
C ALA A 80 -15.05 -9.06 -11.73
N VAL A 81 -14.86 -10.30 -11.32
CA VAL A 81 -13.91 -10.71 -10.27
C VAL A 81 -13.13 -11.92 -10.75
N ASN A 82 -11.89 -12.10 -10.31
CA ASN A 82 -11.13 -13.30 -10.68
C ASN A 82 -11.87 -14.56 -10.18
N SER A 83 -12.04 -15.55 -11.07
CA SER A 83 -12.58 -16.87 -10.72
C SER A 83 -11.61 -17.62 -9.82
N TYR A 84 -10.31 -17.43 -10.06
CA TYR A 84 -9.26 -17.91 -9.19
C TYR A 84 -9.09 -16.97 -7.98
N SER A 85 -9.23 -17.51 -6.77
CA SER A 85 -8.86 -16.82 -5.54
C SER A 85 -7.50 -17.30 -5.10
N VAL A 86 -6.55 -16.39 -4.90
CA VAL A 86 -5.23 -16.69 -4.35
C VAL A 86 -5.36 -16.83 -2.83
N PRO A 87 -5.18 -18.01 -2.22
CA PRO A 87 -5.35 -18.14 -0.78
C PRO A 87 -4.39 -17.23 0.00
N GLY A 88 -4.88 -16.71 1.12
CA GLY A 88 -4.16 -15.71 1.90
C GLY A 88 -4.40 -14.27 1.45
N THR A 89 -4.83 -14.03 0.21
CA THR A 89 -5.14 -12.69 -0.32
C THR A 89 -6.64 -12.35 -0.15
N LEU A 90 -7.01 -11.10 -0.46
CA LEU A 90 -8.41 -10.71 -0.65
C LEU A 90 -8.59 -10.43 -2.13
N ARG A 91 -9.64 -11.01 -2.73
CA ARG A 91 -9.94 -10.71 -4.13
C ARG A 91 -10.34 -9.24 -4.28
N LYS A 92 -10.12 -8.72 -5.49
CA LYS A 92 -10.56 -7.40 -5.93
C LYS A 92 -11.36 -7.52 -7.24
N PRO A 93 -12.23 -6.55 -7.57
CA PRO A 93 -12.80 -6.49 -8.90
C PRO A 93 -11.70 -6.31 -9.94
N VAL A 94 -11.94 -6.83 -11.14
CA VAL A 94 -10.98 -6.80 -12.25
C VAL A 94 -11.57 -6.17 -13.51
N ASP A 95 -12.76 -5.59 -13.40
CA ASP A 95 -13.40 -4.85 -14.48
C ASP A 95 -12.72 -3.49 -14.77
N SER A 96 -13.06 -2.93 -15.93
CA SER A 96 -12.48 -1.66 -16.39
C SER A 96 -12.76 -0.47 -15.46
N GLN A 97 -13.81 -0.53 -14.64
CA GLN A 97 -14.14 0.54 -13.71
C GLN A 97 -13.14 0.55 -12.55
N TYR A 98 -12.86 -0.62 -11.96
CA TYR A 98 -11.85 -0.72 -10.90
C TYR A 98 -10.45 -0.35 -11.40
N LYS A 99 -10.05 -0.84 -12.58
CA LYS A 99 -8.76 -0.47 -13.20
C LYS A 99 -8.60 1.04 -13.39
N LYS A 100 -9.65 1.73 -13.88
CA LYS A 100 -9.65 3.19 -14.01
C LYS A 100 -9.52 3.90 -12.67
N SER A 101 -10.10 3.36 -11.60
CA SER A 101 -9.95 3.90 -10.24
C SER A 101 -8.51 3.82 -9.76
N LEU A 102 -7.83 2.69 -9.98
CA LEU A 102 -6.42 2.50 -9.62
C LEU A 102 -5.50 3.45 -10.40
N ASP A 103 -5.72 3.60 -11.71
CA ASP A 103 -4.98 4.53 -12.55
C ASP A 103 -5.22 5.99 -12.14
N TYR A 104 -6.45 6.32 -11.73
CA TYR A 104 -6.79 7.63 -11.17
C TYR A 104 -6.07 7.89 -9.84
N LEU A 105 -5.97 6.91 -8.94
CA LEU A 105 -5.19 7.02 -7.70
C LEU A 105 -3.70 7.25 -7.97
N HIS A 106 -3.11 6.56 -8.95
CA HIS A 106 -1.74 6.81 -9.40
C HIS A 106 -1.57 8.23 -9.94
N TYR A 107 -2.53 8.72 -10.74
CA TYR A 107 -2.53 10.10 -11.22
C TYR A 107 -2.55 11.12 -10.06
N LEU A 108 -3.44 10.94 -9.08
CA LEU A 108 -3.53 11.81 -7.90
C LEU A 108 -2.22 11.81 -7.13
N GLU A 109 -1.64 10.63 -6.90
CA GLU A 109 -0.37 10.49 -6.21
C GLU A 109 0.75 11.25 -6.92
N LYS A 110 0.90 11.07 -8.24
CA LYS A 110 1.88 11.84 -9.02
C LYS A 110 1.66 13.33 -8.89
N LYS A 111 0.41 13.80 -8.94
CA LYS A 111 0.11 15.23 -8.83
C LYS A 111 0.46 15.80 -7.47
N VAL A 112 0.13 15.11 -6.38
CA VAL A 112 0.52 15.48 -5.01
C VAL A 112 2.04 15.53 -4.87
N LYS A 113 2.77 14.63 -5.56
CA LYS A 113 4.23 14.62 -5.66
C LYS A 113 4.83 15.63 -6.65
N GLY A 114 4.04 16.58 -7.18
CA GLY A 114 4.56 17.55 -8.16
C GLY A 114 4.97 16.93 -9.50
N LYS A 115 4.31 15.84 -9.90
CA LYS A 115 4.54 14.97 -11.08
C LYS A 115 5.72 13.99 -10.96
N ALA A 116 6.37 13.87 -9.81
CA ALA A 116 7.41 12.86 -9.60
C ALA A 116 6.80 11.45 -9.43
N LEU A 117 7.51 10.42 -9.91
CA LEU A 117 7.14 9.00 -9.70
C LEU A 117 7.50 8.51 -8.29
N TYR A 118 8.61 9.02 -7.77
CA TYR A 118 9.16 8.74 -6.44
C TYR A 118 9.81 10.04 -5.91
N LEU A 119 9.87 10.25 -4.59
CA LEU A 119 10.64 11.36 -3.98
C LEU A 119 11.98 10.89 -3.42
N ALA A 120 12.31 9.60 -3.53
CA ALA A 120 13.62 9.08 -3.18
C ALA A 120 14.69 9.83 -3.99
N PRO A 121 15.79 10.30 -3.38
CA PRO A 121 16.84 11.05 -4.08
C PRO A 121 17.74 10.12 -4.92
N VAL A 122 17.15 9.23 -5.70
CA VAL A 122 17.82 8.33 -6.64
C VAL A 122 17.86 8.96 -8.03
N THR A 123 19.06 9.03 -8.61
CA THR A 123 19.27 9.52 -9.97
C THR A 123 19.48 8.34 -10.90
N ALA A 124 18.59 8.17 -11.89
CA ALA A 124 18.67 7.13 -12.93
C ALA A 124 18.86 5.70 -12.36
N PRO A 125 17.89 5.19 -11.59
CA PRO A 125 17.97 3.82 -11.06
C PRO A 125 18.12 2.81 -12.22
N GLN A 126 18.92 1.77 -12.03
CA GLN A 126 19.12 0.70 -13.01
C GLN A 126 18.38 -0.58 -12.63
N ASN A 127 18.21 -0.87 -11.35
CA ASN A 127 17.42 -2.00 -10.86
C ASN A 127 16.29 -1.47 -9.97
N VAL A 128 15.05 -1.58 -10.44
CA VAL A 128 13.86 -1.09 -9.73
C VAL A 128 12.90 -2.23 -9.44
N LEU A 129 12.39 -2.29 -8.21
CA LEU A 129 11.32 -3.20 -7.82
C LEU A 129 10.08 -2.41 -7.41
N GLN A 130 8.91 -2.75 -7.96
CA GLN A 130 7.62 -2.33 -7.44
C GLN A 130 6.95 -3.49 -6.70
N LEU A 131 6.47 -3.25 -5.48
CA LEU A 131 5.56 -4.12 -4.75
C LEU A 131 4.15 -3.52 -4.69
N GLY A 132 3.13 -4.35 -4.93
CA GLY A 132 1.74 -3.88 -5.02
C GLY A 132 1.49 -3.19 -6.37
N ALA A 133 1.86 -3.88 -7.45
CA ALA A 133 1.79 -3.31 -8.80
C ALA A 133 0.36 -3.14 -9.35
N GLU A 134 -0.59 -4.00 -9.00
CA GLU A 134 -1.96 -4.10 -9.53
C GLU A 134 -2.05 -3.88 -11.07
N THR A 135 -2.36 -2.66 -11.53
CA THR A 135 -2.42 -2.28 -12.97
C THR A 135 -1.04 -2.06 -13.59
N CYS A 136 0.04 -2.22 -12.82
CA CYS A 136 1.43 -1.95 -13.18
C CYS A 136 1.68 -0.51 -13.65
N LYS A 137 0.74 0.42 -13.48
CA LYS A 137 0.82 1.75 -14.11
C LYS A 137 2.04 2.55 -13.66
N TRP A 138 2.43 2.42 -12.39
CA TRP A 138 3.65 3.04 -11.87
C TRP A 138 4.91 2.43 -12.50
N ALA A 139 5.04 1.10 -12.50
CA ALA A 139 6.18 0.42 -13.10
C ALA A 139 6.31 0.71 -14.59
N ILE A 140 5.21 0.78 -15.33
CA ILE A 140 5.20 1.19 -16.75
C ILE A 140 5.75 2.61 -16.90
N ASP A 141 5.27 3.57 -16.10
CA ASP A 141 5.76 4.95 -16.16
C ASP A 141 7.27 5.04 -15.82
N VAL A 142 7.77 4.21 -14.89
CA VAL A 142 9.21 4.15 -14.56
C VAL A 142 10.01 3.52 -15.69
N ALA A 143 9.55 2.41 -16.25
CA ALA A 143 10.21 1.72 -17.36
C ALA A 143 10.30 2.62 -18.61
N ASP A 144 9.24 3.38 -18.89
CA ASP A 144 9.21 4.39 -19.96
C ASP A 144 10.17 5.56 -19.68
N GLN A 145 10.25 6.02 -18.43
CA GLN A 145 11.12 7.14 -18.04
C GLN A 145 12.61 6.74 -18.03
N PHE A 146 12.92 5.48 -17.71
CA PHE A 146 14.28 4.94 -17.64
C PHE A 146 14.42 3.68 -18.51
N PRO A 147 14.54 3.83 -19.85
CA PRO A 147 14.60 2.68 -20.76
C PRO A 147 15.82 1.77 -20.60
N SER A 148 16.86 2.21 -19.87
CA SER A 148 18.03 1.40 -19.54
C SER A 148 17.89 0.60 -18.24
N ALA A 149 16.88 0.91 -17.42
CA ALA A 149 16.64 0.24 -16.16
C ALA A 149 15.94 -1.10 -16.40
N SER A 150 16.32 -2.10 -15.60
CA SER A 150 15.53 -3.30 -15.35
C SER A 150 14.49 -2.98 -14.28
N VAL A 151 13.21 -3.07 -14.65
CA VAL A 151 12.09 -2.85 -13.72
C VAL A 151 11.39 -4.17 -13.49
N ARG A 152 11.16 -4.51 -12.23
CA ARG A 152 10.35 -5.66 -11.83
C ARG A 152 9.12 -5.18 -11.07
N ALA A 153 7.97 -5.78 -11.31
CA ALA A 153 6.72 -5.44 -10.65
C ALA A 153 6.03 -6.70 -10.13
N ILE A 154 5.85 -6.78 -8.81
CA ILE A 154 5.27 -7.92 -8.14
C ILE A 154 3.90 -7.53 -7.58
N ASP A 155 2.90 -8.37 -7.84
CA ASP A 155 1.59 -8.25 -7.21
C ASP A 155 0.97 -9.63 -6.92
N PRO A 156 0.29 -9.81 -5.78
CA PRO A 156 -0.45 -11.05 -5.50
C PRO A 156 -1.77 -11.16 -6.27
N ASN A 157 -2.25 -10.08 -6.88
CA ASN A 157 -3.46 -10.01 -7.69
C ASN A 157 -3.25 -9.16 -8.97
N PRO A 158 -2.35 -9.54 -9.89
CA PRO A 158 -2.03 -8.74 -11.07
C PRO A 158 -3.26 -8.54 -11.96
N LEU A 159 -3.38 -7.33 -12.54
CA LEU A 159 -4.51 -6.95 -13.41
C LEU A 159 -4.14 -6.84 -14.89
N LEU A 160 -2.85 -6.94 -15.22
CA LEU A 160 -2.33 -6.92 -16.57
C LEU A 160 -1.51 -8.19 -16.85
N PRO A 161 -1.72 -8.83 -18.02
CA PRO A 161 -0.83 -9.89 -18.50
C PRO A 161 0.60 -9.38 -18.78
N PRO A 162 1.64 -10.21 -18.56
CA PRO A 162 3.04 -9.86 -18.84
C PRO A 162 3.31 -9.47 -20.31
N SER A 163 2.48 -9.90 -21.25
CA SER A 163 2.64 -9.56 -22.68
C SER A 163 2.28 -8.11 -23.03
N LEU A 164 1.74 -7.34 -22.07
CA LEU A 164 1.25 -5.96 -22.28
C LEU A 164 2.11 -4.89 -21.61
N VAL A 165 3.30 -5.24 -21.10
CA VAL A 165 4.23 -4.31 -20.46
C VAL A 165 5.45 -4.00 -21.35
N PRO A 166 6.17 -2.88 -21.09
CA PRO A 166 7.43 -2.57 -21.78
C PRO A 166 8.46 -3.70 -21.68
N VAL A 167 9.38 -3.76 -22.66
CA VAL A 167 10.39 -4.84 -22.75
C VAL A 167 11.40 -4.86 -21.61
N ASN A 168 11.54 -3.76 -20.89
CA ASN A 168 12.40 -3.62 -19.72
C ASN A 168 11.61 -3.69 -18.39
N LEU A 169 10.36 -4.13 -18.45
CA LEU A 169 9.51 -4.40 -17.30
C LEU A 169 9.14 -5.89 -17.25
N GLU A 170 9.53 -6.57 -16.19
CA GLU A 170 9.10 -7.92 -15.85
C GLU A 170 8.00 -7.87 -14.79
N THR A 171 6.87 -8.54 -15.03
CA THR A 171 5.79 -8.64 -14.04
C THR A 171 5.72 -10.04 -13.48
N GLU A 172 5.61 -10.15 -12.16
CA GLU A 172 5.60 -11.42 -11.45
C GLU A 172 4.37 -11.53 -10.56
N PHE A 173 3.91 -12.77 -10.41
CA PHE A 173 2.84 -13.15 -9.51
C PHE A 173 3.46 -13.81 -8.28
N GLU A 174 3.26 -13.22 -7.11
CA GLU A 174 3.79 -13.79 -5.87
C GLU A 174 2.69 -14.03 -4.85
N TYR A 175 2.75 -15.22 -4.25
CA TYR A 175 1.73 -15.75 -3.36
C TYR A 175 2.03 -15.52 -1.88
N ASP A 176 3.30 -15.60 -1.48
CA ASP A 176 3.75 -15.43 -0.09
C ASP A 176 4.40 -14.04 0.06
N GLU A 177 4.02 -13.33 1.11
CA GLU A 177 4.69 -12.07 1.46
C GLU A 177 6.11 -12.40 1.94
N GLY A 178 7.07 -12.45 1.00
CA GLY A 178 8.48 -12.58 1.31
C GLY A 178 9.09 -13.98 1.16
N SER A 179 8.62 -14.80 0.21
CA SER A 179 9.37 -15.96 -0.27
C SER A 179 10.17 -15.55 -1.52
N TRP A 180 11.15 -14.68 -1.33
CA TRP A 180 11.99 -14.21 -2.43
C TRP A 180 13.23 -15.08 -2.52
N ALA A 181 13.58 -15.54 -3.72
CA ALA A 181 14.82 -16.28 -3.99
C ALA A 181 16.04 -15.53 -3.43
N GLU A 182 16.97 -16.24 -2.80
CA GLU A 182 18.10 -15.66 -2.05
C GLU A 182 19.10 -14.88 -2.94
N ASP A 183 19.10 -15.12 -4.25
CA ASP A 183 20.20 -14.72 -5.15
C ASP A 183 19.94 -13.47 -6.02
N GLU A 184 18.80 -12.81 -5.88
CA GLU A 184 18.37 -11.85 -6.90
C GLU A 184 18.64 -10.39 -6.53
N VAL A 185 19.73 -9.86 -7.13
CA VAL A 185 19.95 -8.46 -7.54
C VAL A 185 19.79 -7.38 -6.46
N GLY A 186 20.86 -6.64 -6.19
CA GLY A 186 20.77 -5.39 -5.42
C GLY A 186 19.96 -4.34 -6.17
N TYR A 187 18.80 -3.94 -5.64
CA TYR A 187 17.95 -2.89 -6.19
C TYR A 187 18.47 -1.50 -5.81
N ASP A 188 18.39 -0.54 -6.74
CA ASP A 188 18.63 0.89 -6.48
C ASP A 188 17.42 1.56 -5.83
N LEU A 189 16.22 1.09 -6.20
CA LEU A 189 14.94 1.61 -5.73
C LEU A 189 13.94 0.47 -5.55
N ILE A 190 13.43 0.31 -4.34
CA ILE A 190 12.26 -0.52 -4.05
C ILE A 190 11.09 0.42 -3.74
N PHE A 191 10.04 0.37 -4.55
CA PHE A 191 8.84 1.18 -4.39
C PHE A 191 7.67 0.29 -3.95
N ILE A 192 6.98 0.69 -2.89
CA ILE A 192 5.89 -0.07 -2.31
C ILE A 192 4.64 0.80 -2.31
N LYS A 193 3.55 0.28 -2.87
CA LYS A 193 2.25 0.91 -2.78
C LYS A 193 1.33 0.07 -1.90
N GLY A 194 0.83 0.65 -0.81
CA GLY A 194 -0.25 0.02 -0.04
C GLY A 194 0.15 -1.01 1.04
N LEU A 195 1.34 -0.90 1.66
CA LEU A 195 1.83 -1.85 2.68
C LEU A 195 0.96 -1.93 3.96
N GLN A 196 0.09 -0.95 4.23
CA GLN A 196 -0.61 -0.78 5.51
C GLN A 196 -1.49 -1.97 5.94
N CYS A 197 -1.75 -2.92 5.04
CA CYS A 197 -2.59 -4.10 5.28
C CYS A 197 -1.86 -5.43 5.07
N SER A 198 -0.53 -5.44 4.98
CA SER A 198 0.27 -6.67 4.92
C SER A 198 0.08 -7.50 6.19
N LYS A 199 0.15 -8.83 6.04
CA LYS A 199 0.08 -9.77 7.17
C LYS A 199 1.39 -9.85 7.92
N GLU A 200 2.51 -9.83 7.18
CA GLU A 200 3.86 -10.07 7.68
C GLU A 200 4.80 -8.91 7.36
N THR A 201 4.37 -7.68 7.69
CA THR A 201 5.15 -6.45 7.43
C THR A 201 6.60 -6.50 7.93
N PRO A 202 6.90 -7.03 9.15
CA PRO A 202 8.28 -7.18 9.60
C PRO A 202 9.12 -8.09 8.68
N ARG A 203 8.58 -9.25 8.27
CA ARG A 203 9.27 -10.19 7.38
C ARG A 203 9.51 -9.59 6.00
N LEU A 204 8.51 -8.88 5.47
CA LEU A 204 8.65 -8.18 4.19
C LEU A 204 9.75 -7.12 4.24
N LEU A 205 9.80 -6.31 5.30
CA LEU A 205 10.86 -5.32 5.48
C LEU A 205 12.25 -5.95 5.67
N GLU A 206 12.35 -7.09 6.35
CA GLU A 206 13.59 -7.85 6.48
C GLU A 206 14.09 -8.36 5.12
N ASN A 207 13.19 -8.84 4.27
CA ASN A 207 13.53 -9.30 2.93
C ASN A 207 13.94 -8.15 2.00
N ILE A 208 13.30 -6.98 2.16
CA ILE A 208 13.67 -5.75 1.46
C ILE A 208 15.09 -5.33 1.85
N SER A 209 15.41 -5.33 3.14
CA SER A 209 16.71 -4.84 3.61
C SER A 209 17.88 -5.69 3.11
N LYS A 210 17.67 -7.00 2.91
CA LYS A 210 18.66 -7.92 2.32
C LYS A 210 18.93 -7.71 0.82
N ARG A 211 18.08 -6.96 0.10
CA ARG A 211 18.14 -6.79 -1.37
C ARG A 211 18.45 -5.36 -1.82
N LEU A 212 18.74 -4.48 -0.86
CA LEU A 212 19.21 -3.14 -1.14
C LEU A 212 20.73 -3.13 -1.14
N HIS A 213 21.34 -2.52 -2.15
CA HIS A 213 22.78 -2.22 -2.09
C HIS A 213 23.04 -0.95 -1.25
N PRO A 214 24.27 -0.71 -0.79
CA PRO A 214 24.61 0.54 -0.13
C PRO A 214 24.22 1.75 -1.00
N GLY A 215 23.52 2.72 -0.41
CA GLY A 215 23.00 3.90 -1.12
C GLY A 215 21.70 3.70 -1.92
N ALA A 216 21.11 2.50 -1.93
CA ALA A 216 19.78 2.26 -2.47
C ALA A 216 18.68 2.79 -1.55
N PHE A 217 17.47 2.95 -2.08
CA PHE A 217 16.32 3.50 -1.36
C PHE A 217 15.12 2.55 -1.40
N VAL A 218 14.41 2.48 -0.28
CA VAL A 218 13.01 2.04 -0.27
C VAL A 218 12.12 3.28 -0.20
N GLU A 219 11.06 3.33 -1.01
CA GLU A 219 9.96 4.29 -0.88
C GLU A 219 8.65 3.54 -0.67
N LEU A 220 7.92 3.90 0.38
CA LEU A 220 6.58 3.41 0.63
C LEU A 220 5.57 4.55 0.46
N THR A 221 4.38 4.27 -0.04
CA THR A 221 3.34 5.26 -0.25
C THR A 221 1.94 4.66 -0.11
N TRP A 222 0.99 5.45 0.38
CA TRP A 222 -0.43 5.11 0.36
C TRP A 222 -1.27 6.38 0.40
N ILE A 223 -2.49 6.31 -0.13
CA ILE A 223 -3.48 7.37 -0.01
C ILE A 223 -4.62 6.85 0.86
N VAL A 224 -5.00 7.62 1.87
CA VAL A 224 -6.12 7.28 2.75
C VAL A 224 -7.13 8.43 2.84
N PRO A 225 -8.44 8.13 2.78
CA PRO A 225 -9.46 9.11 3.14
C PRO A 225 -9.34 9.50 4.61
N ARG A 226 -9.65 10.77 4.93
CA ARG A 226 -9.71 11.32 6.29
C ARG A 226 -11.17 11.67 6.65
N PRO A 227 -12.01 10.67 6.99
CA PRO A 227 -13.38 10.94 7.39
C PRO A 227 -13.44 11.67 8.73
N THR A 228 -14.37 12.61 8.83
CA THR A 228 -14.73 13.31 10.07
C THR A 228 -16.12 12.84 10.53
N GLU A 229 -16.63 13.43 11.61
CA GLU A 229 -18.03 13.25 12.03
C GLU A 229 -19.07 13.62 10.96
N LEU A 230 -18.67 14.41 9.95
CA LEU A 230 -19.49 14.76 8.79
C LEU A 230 -19.58 13.63 7.75
N ASN A 231 -18.82 12.55 7.91
CA ASN A 231 -18.73 11.42 6.97
C ASN A 231 -19.14 10.10 7.64
N PRO A 232 -20.38 9.98 8.18
CA PRO A 232 -20.78 8.81 8.95
C PRO A 232 -20.72 7.49 8.18
N ARG A 233 -20.91 7.49 6.84
CA ARG A 233 -20.80 6.27 6.04
C ARG A 233 -19.35 5.83 5.88
N TRP A 234 -18.42 6.77 5.76
CA TRP A 234 -17.00 6.46 5.78
C TRP A 234 -16.51 6.01 7.16
N LEU A 235 -17.00 6.61 8.25
CA LEU A 235 -16.73 6.14 9.60
C LEU A 235 -17.27 4.71 9.82
N GLN A 236 -18.44 4.39 9.24
CA GLN A 236 -18.96 3.03 9.22
C GLN A 236 -18.03 2.09 8.45
N TRP A 237 -17.51 2.50 7.29
CA TRP A 237 -16.52 1.72 6.55
C TRP A 237 -15.23 1.48 7.35
N GLU A 238 -14.70 2.49 8.04
CA GLU A 238 -13.51 2.33 8.91
C GLU A 238 -13.72 1.24 9.97
N GLN A 239 -14.88 1.20 10.62
CA GLN A 239 -15.23 0.15 11.59
C GLN A 239 -15.34 -1.24 10.94
N LEU A 240 -15.89 -1.33 9.73
CA LEU A 240 -15.99 -2.59 9.00
C LEU A 240 -14.61 -3.08 8.53
N ARG A 241 -13.77 -2.18 8.03
CA ARG A 241 -12.39 -2.44 7.62
C ARG A 241 -11.58 -2.99 8.80
N ASP A 242 -11.76 -2.44 9.99
CA ASP A 242 -11.15 -2.94 11.22
C ASP A 242 -11.57 -4.38 11.56
N ARG A 243 -12.86 -4.70 11.39
CA ARG A 243 -13.36 -6.07 11.59
C ARG A 243 -12.83 -7.05 10.56
N ILE A 244 -12.76 -6.62 9.29
CA ILE A 244 -12.19 -7.42 8.18
C ILE A 244 -10.72 -7.72 8.47
N ARG A 245 -9.96 -6.70 8.87
CA ARG A 245 -8.56 -6.83 9.26
C ARG A 245 -8.39 -7.90 10.34
N ILE A 246 -9.09 -7.76 11.47
CA ILE A 246 -8.99 -8.69 12.61
C ILE A 246 -9.31 -10.12 12.18
N LYS A 247 -10.39 -10.31 11.40
CA LYS A 247 -10.78 -11.64 10.90
C LYS A 247 -9.79 -12.26 9.93
N THR A 248 -9.01 -11.44 9.24
CA THR A 248 -8.07 -11.91 8.22
C THR A 248 -6.62 -11.93 8.70
N GLY A 249 -6.36 -11.57 9.96
CA GLY A 249 -5.02 -11.56 10.55
C GLY A 249 -4.08 -10.49 9.97
N ARG A 250 -4.62 -9.44 9.34
CA ARG A 250 -3.82 -8.32 8.82
C ARG A 250 -3.48 -7.34 9.92
N GLN A 251 -2.30 -6.74 9.89
CA GLN A 251 -1.90 -5.75 10.90
C GLN A 251 -2.21 -4.33 10.41
N VAL A 252 -2.54 -3.39 11.31
CA VAL A 252 -2.43 -1.95 10.99
C VAL A 252 -1.06 -1.52 11.45
N ASN A 253 -0.28 -1.05 10.50
CA ASN A 253 0.97 -0.40 10.83
C ASN A 253 0.75 1.10 10.64
N PRO A 254 0.55 1.88 11.73
CA PRO A 254 0.59 3.33 11.61
C PRO A 254 1.98 3.73 11.10
N ALA A 255 2.09 4.88 10.46
CA ALA A 255 3.34 5.24 9.82
C ALA A 255 4.55 5.25 10.76
N ASP A 256 4.37 5.70 12.00
CA ASP A 256 5.43 5.64 13.03
C ASP A 256 5.85 4.20 13.37
N GLY A 257 4.91 3.26 13.34
CA GLY A 257 5.18 1.83 13.49
C GLY A 257 6.02 1.29 12.33
N ILE A 258 5.66 1.64 11.09
CA ILE A 258 6.44 1.27 9.91
C ILE A 258 7.85 1.89 9.97
N CYS A 259 7.96 3.16 10.36
CA CYS A 259 9.24 3.85 10.53
C CYS A 259 10.15 3.15 11.56
N ARG A 260 9.58 2.58 12.62
CA ARG A 260 10.33 1.78 13.61
C ARG A 260 10.77 0.46 13.00
N LEU A 261 9.88 -0.29 12.37
CA LEU A 261 10.21 -1.57 11.74
C LEU A 261 11.32 -1.43 10.69
N ILE A 262 11.30 -0.35 9.91
CA ILE A 262 12.34 -0.04 8.92
C ILE A 262 13.71 0.15 9.60
N LYS A 263 13.76 0.82 10.76
CA LYS A 263 15.00 0.98 11.53
C LYS A 263 15.44 -0.35 12.14
N ASP A 264 14.49 -1.15 12.63
CA ASP A 264 14.78 -2.44 13.26
C ASP A 264 15.44 -3.43 12.27
N VAL A 265 15.13 -3.33 10.98
CA VAL A 265 15.78 -4.12 9.90
C VAL A 265 17.07 -3.49 9.37
N GLY A 266 17.60 -2.45 10.04
CA GLY A 266 18.90 -1.85 9.74
C GLY A 266 18.91 -0.76 8.66
N LEU A 267 17.74 -0.28 8.22
CA LEU A 267 17.64 0.81 7.26
C LEU A 267 17.65 2.17 7.97
N GLU A 268 18.56 3.05 7.57
CA GLU A 268 18.80 4.34 8.24
C GLU A 268 18.17 5.52 7.49
N HIS A 269 18.24 6.73 8.04
CA HIS A 269 17.75 7.97 7.41
C HIS A 269 16.24 8.05 7.10
N VAL A 270 15.44 7.26 7.82
CA VAL A 270 13.97 7.24 7.74
C VAL A 270 13.36 8.64 7.85
N LYS A 271 12.84 9.13 6.73
CA LYS A 271 11.95 10.30 6.67
C LYS A 271 10.49 9.85 6.73
N SER A 272 9.60 10.73 7.15
CA SER A 272 8.16 10.52 7.04
C SER A 272 7.51 11.85 6.69
N GLU A 273 6.65 11.86 5.68
CA GLU A 273 5.95 13.06 5.21
C GLU A 273 4.50 12.73 4.92
N SER A 274 3.61 13.54 5.49
CA SER A 274 2.17 13.43 5.30
C SER A 274 1.62 14.69 4.67
N ILE A 275 0.89 14.54 3.56
CA ILE A 275 0.39 15.66 2.78
C ILE A 275 -1.14 15.55 2.70
N PRO A 276 -1.89 16.41 3.41
CA PRO A 276 -3.33 16.49 3.24
C PRO A 276 -3.67 17.13 1.91
N PHE A 277 -4.66 16.60 1.20
CA PHE A 277 -5.16 17.16 -0.05
C PHE A 277 -6.65 16.86 -0.21
N ARG A 278 -7.35 17.62 -1.05
CA ARG A 278 -8.67 17.25 -1.55
C ARG A 278 -8.52 16.82 -3.01
N MET A 279 -9.28 15.81 -3.44
CA MET A 279 -9.20 15.35 -4.83
C MET A 279 -9.48 16.48 -5.83
N GLU A 280 -10.44 17.36 -5.51
CA GLU A 280 -10.79 18.53 -6.34
C GLU A 280 -9.64 19.55 -6.50
N ASP A 281 -8.78 19.72 -5.48
CA ASP A 281 -7.66 20.68 -5.53
C ASP A 281 -6.55 20.20 -6.48
N VAL A 282 -6.46 18.89 -6.69
CA VAL A 282 -5.42 18.24 -7.49
C VAL A 282 -5.75 18.24 -8.99
N GLU A 283 -7.02 18.46 -9.33
CA GLU A 283 -7.57 18.27 -10.67
C GLU A 283 -7.39 19.48 -11.60
N GLY A 284 -7.46 20.71 -11.08
CA GLY A 284 -7.30 21.94 -11.86
C GLY A 284 -8.35 22.16 -12.96
N ASP A 285 -8.24 23.26 -13.70
CA ASP A 285 -9.27 23.80 -14.62
C ASP A 285 -9.43 23.05 -15.97
N HIS A 286 -8.79 21.88 -16.15
CA HIS A 286 -8.89 21.07 -17.37
C HIS A 286 -9.87 19.91 -17.17
N SER A 287 -11.14 20.30 -17.05
CA SER A 287 -12.30 19.47 -16.75
C SER A 287 -12.82 18.70 -17.97
N GLU A 288 -12.20 17.57 -18.31
CA GLU A 288 -12.92 16.57 -19.14
C GLU A 288 -12.75 15.11 -18.67
N VAL A 289 -11.83 14.78 -17.75
CA VAL A 289 -11.49 13.36 -17.46
C VAL A 289 -11.31 13.03 -15.96
N LEU A 290 -11.52 13.96 -15.03
CA LEU A 290 -11.12 13.75 -13.63
C LEU A 290 -12.17 14.28 -12.65
N GLY A 291 -12.32 13.60 -11.52
CA GLY A 291 -13.27 13.88 -10.46
C GLY A 291 -13.51 12.67 -9.55
N THR A 292 -14.07 12.92 -8.37
CA THR A 292 -14.41 11.89 -7.36
C THR A 292 -15.28 10.73 -7.90
N GLN A 293 -15.94 10.89 -9.04
CA GLN A 293 -16.66 9.83 -9.75
C GLN A 293 -15.76 8.70 -10.26
N HIS A 294 -14.45 8.93 -10.41
CA HIS A 294 -13.49 7.92 -10.85
C HIS A 294 -12.97 7.05 -9.71
N TYR A 295 -13.17 7.45 -8.45
CA TYR A 295 -12.84 6.65 -7.29
C TYR A 295 -13.93 5.61 -7.04
N ASP A 296 -13.64 4.34 -7.34
CA ASP A 296 -14.59 3.24 -7.31
C ASP A 296 -14.80 2.69 -5.89
N ILE A 297 -15.54 3.43 -5.07
CA ILE A 297 -15.85 3.06 -3.67
C ILE A 297 -16.48 1.67 -3.60
N TYR A 298 -17.43 1.37 -4.50
CA TYR A 298 -18.11 0.08 -4.47
C TYR A 298 -17.13 -1.07 -4.73
N GLY A 299 -16.21 -0.89 -5.69
CA GLY A 299 -15.19 -1.90 -5.98
C GLY A 299 -14.24 -2.12 -4.81
N GLU A 300 -13.88 -1.06 -4.10
CA GLU A 300 -13.00 -1.15 -2.92
C GLU A 300 -13.60 -1.97 -1.77
N ILE A 301 -14.90 -1.79 -1.50
CA ILE A 301 -15.55 -2.37 -0.32
C ILE A 301 -16.28 -3.68 -0.62
N LEU A 302 -16.59 -3.99 -1.88
CA LEU A 302 -17.44 -5.13 -2.26
C LEU A 302 -16.93 -6.46 -1.72
N LEU A 303 -15.77 -6.91 -2.19
CA LEU A 303 -15.24 -8.23 -1.85
C LEU A 303 -14.82 -8.35 -0.37
N PRO A 304 -14.13 -7.35 0.22
CA PRO A 304 -13.79 -7.42 1.65
C PRO A 304 -15.01 -7.59 2.55
N ILE A 305 -16.13 -6.88 2.29
CA ILE A 305 -17.34 -7.02 3.09
C ILE A 305 -18.08 -8.32 2.73
N PHE A 306 -18.25 -8.62 1.44
CA PHE A 306 -19.00 -9.79 0.97
C PHE A 306 -18.37 -11.10 1.46
N GLU A 307 -17.05 -11.27 1.30
CA GLU A 307 -16.36 -12.53 1.60
C GLU A 307 -16.06 -12.72 3.08
N VAL A 308 -15.73 -11.63 3.80
CA VAL A 308 -15.25 -11.73 5.20
C VAL A 308 -16.35 -11.45 6.22
N LEU A 309 -17.28 -10.55 5.89
CA LEU A 309 -18.38 -10.17 6.77
C LEU A 309 -19.73 -10.77 6.36
N ASN A 310 -19.83 -11.40 5.18
CA ASN A 310 -21.01 -12.09 4.67
C ASN A 310 -22.25 -11.17 4.52
N TRP A 311 -22.05 -9.90 4.15
CA TRP A 311 -23.19 -9.02 3.85
C TRP A 311 -23.76 -9.30 2.46
N GLY A 312 -25.04 -9.00 2.27
CA GLY A 312 -25.66 -9.02 0.95
C GLY A 312 -25.16 -7.87 0.07
N VAL A 313 -25.02 -8.12 -1.24
CA VAL A 313 -24.55 -7.11 -2.21
C VAL A 313 -25.40 -5.83 -2.20
N LYS A 314 -26.69 -5.93 -1.90
CA LYS A 314 -27.60 -4.79 -1.78
C LYS A 314 -27.17 -3.84 -0.65
N ASP A 315 -26.87 -4.37 0.53
CA ASP A 315 -26.47 -3.57 1.70
C ASP A 315 -25.11 -2.91 1.47
N ILE A 316 -24.20 -3.61 0.79
CA ILE A 316 -22.89 -3.08 0.42
C ILE A 316 -23.02 -1.94 -0.60
N ARG A 317 -23.89 -2.10 -1.60
CA ARG A 317 -24.17 -1.05 -2.59
C ARG A 317 -24.81 0.18 -1.95
N GLU A 318 -25.72 0.00 -0.99
CA GLU A 318 -26.30 1.10 -0.21
C GLU A 318 -25.24 1.85 0.61
N LEU A 319 -24.31 1.13 1.24
CA LEU A 319 -23.17 1.74 1.93
C LEU A 319 -22.28 2.54 0.96
N ALA A 320 -21.88 1.94 -0.16
CA ALA A 320 -21.04 2.59 -1.16
C ALA A 320 -21.70 3.86 -1.74
N ALA A 321 -23.01 3.81 -2.01
CA ALA A 321 -23.76 4.98 -2.48
C ALA A 321 -23.76 6.11 -1.44
N GLY A 322 -23.93 5.78 -0.16
CA GLY A 322 -23.83 6.75 0.93
C GLY A 322 -22.43 7.37 1.04
N MET A 323 -21.38 6.55 0.95
CA MET A 323 -19.99 7.01 0.93
C MET A 323 -19.70 7.92 -0.27
N GLN A 324 -20.25 7.61 -1.45
CA GLN A 324 -20.07 8.42 -2.65
C GLN A 324 -20.66 9.83 -2.50
N LEU A 325 -21.80 9.95 -1.81
CA LEU A 325 -22.40 11.27 -1.53
C LEU A 325 -21.55 12.11 -0.57
N GLU A 326 -20.79 11.47 0.32
CA GLU A 326 -19.93 12.12 1.30
C GLU A 326 -18.54 12.49 0.72
N LEU A 327 -18.09 11.79 -0.33
CA LEU A 327 -16.74 11.87 -0.89
C LEU A 327 -16.29 13.27 -1.37
N PRO A 328 -17.11 14.07 -2.10
CA PRO A 328 -16.67 15.37 -2.63
C PRO A 328 -16.13 16.34 -1.58
N ASN A 329 -16.58 16.23 -0.33
CA ASN A 329 -16.16 17.13 0.75
C ASN A 329 -15.02 16.58 1.61
N MET A 330 -14.55 15.38 1.30
CA MET A 330 -13.54 14.71 2.12
C MET A 330 -12.14 15.20 1.80
N GLN A 331 -11.34 15.28 2.87
CA GLN A 331 -9.90 15.33 2.76
C GLN A 331 -9.34 13.93 2.62
N PHE A 332 -8.23 13.86 1.91
CA PHE A 332 -7.38 12.71 1.78
C PHE A 332 -6.02 13.07 2.35
N GLU A 333 -5.23 12.04 2.60
CA GLU A 333 -3.87 12.19 3.02
C GLU A 333 -3.02 11.17 2.29
N ARG A 334 -1.83 11.62 1.88
CA ARG A 334 -0.81 10.83 1.22
C ARG A 334 0.47 10.85 2.03
#